data_AF-A0A378UUM2-F1
#
_entry.id   AF-A0A378UUM2-F1
#
_cell.length_a   1.000
_cell.length_b   1.000
_cell.length_c   1.000
_cell.angle_alpha   90.00
_cell.angle_beta   90.00
_cell.angle_gamma   90.00
#
_symmetry.space_group_name_H-M   'P 1'
#
loop_
_entity.id
_entity.type
_entity.pdbx_description
1 polymer ?
#
loop_
_entity_poly.entity_id
_entity_poly.type
_entity_poly.pdbx_seq_one_letter_code
_entity_poly.pdbx_strand_id
1 'polypeptide(L)'
;MTQRLSVDDEGLKAAAAGSADIAGALVATPTAGEVSESQPSHFGASAVDAALASARDRQATRVSNHAKYMRVGSGVYRHTDDDAAAAVVRTI
;
A
#
# COMPACT_ATOMS: atom_id res chain seq x y z
N MET A 1 -18.53 1.64 -19.19
CA MET A 1 -19.05 0.66 -18.23
C MET A 1 -18.55 1.05 -16.85
N THR A 2 -19.43 1.58 -16.00
CA THR A 2 -19.14 1.76 -14.57
C THR A 2 -19.24 0.37 -13.93
N GLN A 3 -18.11 -0.32 -13.78
CA GLN A 3 -18.04 -1.44 -12.85
C GLN A 3 -18.44 -0.86 -11.50
N ARG A 4 -19.65 -1.19 -11.03
CA ARG A 4 -20.12 -0.76 -9.73
C ARG A 4 -19.21 -1.47 -8.73
N LEU A 5 -18.20 -0.75 -8.23
CA LEU A 5 -17.35 -1.19 -7.13
C LEU A 5 -18.30 -1.44 -5.95
N SER A 6 -18.67 -2.70 -5.77
CA SER A 6 -19.23 -3.20 -4.52
C SER A 6 -18.09 -3.10 -3.51
N VAL A 7 -18.02 -1.97 -2.80
CA VAL A 7 -17.01 -1.76 -1.76
C VAL A 7 -17.64 -2.20 -0.45
N ASP A 8 -17.11 -3.27 0.14
CA ASP A 8 -17.46 -3.75 1.48
C ASP A 8 -16.22 -3.72 2.41
N ASP A 9 -16.46 -3.91 3.71
CA ASP A 9 -15.40 -3.92 4.73
C ASP A 9 -14.33 -4.99 4.48
N GLU A 10 -14.74 -6.19 4.06
CA GLU A 10 -13.83 -7.32 3.86
C GLU A 10 -12.93 -7.10 2.65
N GLY A 11 -13.48 -6.65 1.53
CA GLY A 11 -12.74 -6.28 0.33
C GLY A 11 -11.73 -5.16 0.59
N LEU A 12 -12.10 -4.14 1.37
CA LEU A 12 -11.17 -3.07 1.76
C LEU A 12 -10.06 -3.57 2.69
N LYS A 13 -10.36 -4.46 3.64
CA LYS A 13 -9.34 -5.10 4.50
C LYS A 13 -8.36 -5.95 3.69
N ALA A 14 -8.87 -6.76 2.76
CA ALA A 14 -8.04 -7.59 1.89
C ALA A 14 -7.12 -6.73 1.01
N ALA A 15 -7.65 -5.67 0.41
CA ALA A 15 -6.85 -4.73 -0.39
C ALA A 15 -5.80 -3.98 0.45
N ALA A 16 -6.14 -3.65 1.71
CA ALA A 16 -5.20 -3.05 2.64
C ALA A 16 -4.05 -4.01 3.02
N ALA A 17 -4.34 -5.29 3.25
CA ALA A 17 -3.34 -6.31 3.52
C ALA A 17 -2.39 -6.47 2.32
N GLY A 18 -2.94 -6.68 1.12
CA GLY A 18 -2.12 -6.80 -0.09
C GLY A 18 -1.27 -5.56 -0.37
N SER A 19 -1.79 -4.36 -0.09
CA SER A 19 -1.00 -3.13 -0.19
C SER A 19 0.15 -3.09 0.84
N ALA A 20 -0.08 -3.54 2.07
CA ALA A 20 0.98 -3.62 3.09
C ALA A 20 2.08 -4.62 2.67
N ASP A 21 1.71 -5.77 2.10
CA ASP A 21 2.66 -6.76 1.60
C ASP A 21 3.51 -6.22 0.46
N ILE A 22 2.89 -5.52 -0.50
CA ILE A 22 3.60 -4.86 -1.61
C ILE A 22 4.59 -3.82 -1.08
N ALA A 23 4.16 -3.01 -0.11
CA ALA A 23 5.05 -2.03 0.52
C ALA A 23 6.23 -2.70 1.24
N GLY A 24 5.99 -3.79 1.95
CA GLY A 24 7.04 -4.61 2.57
C GLY A 24 8.03 -5.16 1.55
N ALA A 25 7.53 -5.71 0.43
CA ALA A 25 8.37 -6.24 -0.64
C ALA A 25 9.25 -5.15 -1.31
N LEU A 26 8.70 -3.95 -1.50
CA LEU A 26 9.45 -2.81 -2.03
C LEU A 26 10.63 -2.40 -1.14
N VAL A 27 10.45 -2.44 0.18
CA VAL A 27 11.51 -2.11 1.15
C VAL A 27 12.51 -3.27 1.32
N ALA A 28 12.05 -4.51 1.26
CA ALA A 28 12.90 -5.70 1.42
C ALA A 28 13.80 -5.99 0.21
N THR A 29 13.58 -5.30 -0.93
CA THR A 29 14.36 -5.54 -2.14
C THR A 29 15.79 -5.01 -1.95
N PRO A 30 16.83 -5.86 -2.02
CA PRO A 30 18.20 -5.43 -1.79
C PRO A 30 18.65 -4.41 -2.84
N THR A 31 19.42 -3.43 -2.40
CA THR A 31 20.22 -2.56 -3.27
C THR A 31 21.52 -3.27 -3.63
N ALA A 32 22.02 -3.09 -4.85
CA ALA A 32 23.34 -3.60 -5.20
C ALA A 32 24.37 -3.04 -4.20
N GLY A 33 25.10 -3.93 -3.54
CA GLY A 33 26.08 -3.54 -2.51
C GLY A 33 27.25 -2.77 -3.10
N GLU A 34 27.89 -1.93 -2.29
CA GLU A 34 29.11 -1.21 -2.68
C GLU A 34 30.26 -2.19 -2.95
N VAL A 35 30.44 -2.56 -4.21
CA VAL A 35 31.67 -3.24 -4.66
C VAL A 35 32.66 -2.16 -5.08
N SER A 36 33.71 -2.02 -4.29
CA SER A 36 34.72 -0.96 -4.42
C SER A 36 35.66 -1.25 -5.59
N GLU A 37 35.40 -0.65 -6.76
CA GLU A 37 36.36 -0.61 -7.87
C GLU A 37 36.37 0.77 -8.55
N SER A 38 37.56 1.34 -8.73
CA SER A 38 37.82 2.74 -9.10
C SER A 38 37.51 3.12 -10.56
N GLN A 39 36.52 2.50 -11.22
CA GLN A 39 36.15 2.86 -12.59
C GLN A 39 35.01 3.90 -12.63
N PRO A 40 35.09 4.95 -13.48
CA PRO A 40 34.04 5.98 -13.62
C PRO A 40 32.65 5.43 -13.95
N SER A 41 32.56 4.28 -14.63
CA SER A 41 31.31 3.56 -14.92
C SER A 41 30.57 3.11 -13.65
N HIS A 42 31.29 2.78 -12.57
CA HIS A 42 30.69 2.38 -11.30
C HIS A 42 29.99 3.52 -10.58
N PHE A 43 30.50 4.76 -10.67
CA PHE A 43 29.81 5.92 -10.11
C PHE A 43 28.45 6.17 -10.78
N GLY A 44 28.39 5.95 -12.10
CA GLY A 44 27.12 6.01 -12.83
C GLY A 44 26.14 4.93 -12.36
N ALA A 45 26.60 3.69 -12.25
CA ALA A 45 25.78 2.58 -11.78
C ALA A 45 25.28 2.78 -10.34
N SER A 46 26.15 3.22 -9.42
CA SER A 46 25.77 3.47 -8.02
C SER A 46 24.77 4.63 -7.89
N ALA A 47 24.91 5.68 -8.70
CA ALA A 47 23.94 6.77 -8.73
C ALA A 47 22.54 6.30 -9.20
N VAL A 48 22.50 5.40 -10.20
CA VAL A 48 21.25 4.79 -10.67
C VAL A 48 20.65 3.88 -9.60
N ASP A 49 21.46 3.06 -8.93
CA ASP A 49 21.00 2.19 -7.84
C ASP A 49 20.44 2.99 -6.66
N ALA A 50 21.10 4.09 -6.29
CA ALA A 50 20.62 5.00 -5.25
C ALA A 50 19.30 5.69 -5.66
N ALA A 51 19.19 6.14 -6.91
CA ALA A 51 17.95 6.72 -7.43
C ALA A 51 16.80 5.70 -7.44
N LEU A 52 17.08 4.45 -7.79
CA LEU A 52 16.12 3.35 -7.77
C LEU A 52 15.69 3.01 -6.33
N ALA A 53 16.63 2.96 -5.39
CA ALA A 53 16.34 2.76 -3.96
C ALA A 53 15.40 3.87 -3.44
N SER A 54 15.71 5.13 -3.75
CA SER A 54 14.87 6.27 -3.38
C SER A 54 13.47 6.22 -4.01
N ALA A 55 13.36 5.77 -5.26
CA ALA A 55 12.07 5.59 -5.92
C ALA A 55 11.23 4.48 -5.27
N ARG A 56 11.85 3.35 -4.92
CA ARG A 56 11.21 2.24 -4.21
C ARG A 56 10.68 2.68 -2.85
N ASP A 57 11.48 3.42 -2.08
CA ASP A 57 11.09 3.94 -0.77
C ASP A 57 9.85 4.88 -0.86
N ARG A 58 9.87 5.81 -1.81
CA ARG A 58 8.71 6.67 -2.11
C ARG A 58 7.48 5.85 -2.51
N GLN A 59 7.66 4.80 -3.30
CA GLN A 59 6.56 3.93 -3.71
C GLN A 59 6.01 3.11 -2.53
N ALA A 60 6.88 2.55 -1.69
CA ALA A 60 6.48 1.82 -0.49
C ALA A 60 5.68 2.71 0.47
N THR A 61 6.12 3.96 0.66
CA THR A 61 5.42 4.95 1.48
C THR A 61 4.01 5.22 0.93
N ARG A 62 3.88 5.46 -0.38
CA ARG A 62 2.57 5.70 -1.00
C ARG A 62 1.63 4.52 -0.84
N VAL A 63 2.11 3.29 -1.10
CA VAL A 63 1.28 2.09 -1.00
C VAL A 63 0.91 1.79 0.45
N SER A 64 1.82 2.01 1.40
CA SER A 64 1.52 1.91 2.83
C SER A 64 0.43 2.88 3.26
N ASN A 65 0.45 4.12 2.75
CA ASN A 65 -0.60 5.09 3.04
C ASN A 65 -1.94 4.67 2.41
N HIS A 66 -1.92 4.08 1.21
CA HIS A 66 -3.12 3.52 0.60
C HIS A 66 -3.73 2.40 1.47
N ALA A 67 -2.90 1.50 1.98
CA ALA A 67 -3.32 0.46 2.93
C ALA A 67 -3.97 1.03 4.19
N LYS A 68 -3.45 2.14 4.72
CA LYS A 68 -4.04 2.83 5.88
C LYS A 68 -5.41 3.40 5.55
N TYR A 69 -5.55 4.09 4.42
CA TYR A 69 -6.84 4.67 4.02
C TYR A 69 -7.91 3.61 3.74
N MET A 70 -7.52 2.47 3.14
CA MET A 70 -8.44 1.35 2.95
C MET A 70 -8.95 0.80 4.29
N ARG A 71 -8.07 0.63 5.29
CA ARG A 71 -8.46 0.22 6.66
C ARG A 71 -9.41 1.21 7.32
N VAL A 72 -9.15 2.52 7.17
CA VAL A 72 -10.04 3.56 7.69
C VAL A 72 -11.41 3.47 7.01
N GLY A 73 -11.45 3.38 5.68
CA GLY A 73 -12.68 3.24 4.91
C GLY A 73 -13.47 1.99 5.30
N SER A 74 -12.77 0.87 5.54
CA SER A 74 -13.39 -0.39 5.98
C SER A 74 -14.11 -0.23 7.33
N GLY A 75 -13.50 0.48 8.27
CA GLY A 75 -14.11 0.80 9.56
C GLY A 75 -15.36 1.66 9.43
N VAL A 76 -15.34 2.65 8.54
CA VAL A 76 -16.50 3.52 8.28
C VAL A 76 -17.66 2.73 7.66
N TYR A 77 -17.39 1.86 6.69
CA TYR A 77 -18.41 1.00 6.09
C TYR A 77 -19.06 0.10 7.13
N ARG A 78 -18.26 -0.62 7.93
CA ARG A 78 -18.78 -1.51 8.97
C ARG A 78 -19.66 -0.77 9.97
N HIS A 79 -19.22 0.39 10.44
CA HIS A 79 -20.01 1.18 11.38
C HIS A 79 -21.34 1.65 10.77
N THR A 80 -21.32 2.08 9.51
CA THR A 80 -22.53 2.49 8.78
C THR A 80 -23.51 1.34 8.63
N ASP A 81 -23.02 0.14 8.30
CA ASP A 81 -23.85 -1.06 8.16
C ASP A 81 -24.45 -1.49 9.51
N ASP A 82 -23.65 -1.48 10.58
CA ASP A 82 -24.10 -1.80 11.94
C ASP A 82 -25.18 -0.82 12.43
N ASP A 83 -24.99 0.49 12.22
CA ASP A 83 -25.95 1.53 12.60
C ASP A 83 -27.25 1.42 11.81
N ALA A 84 -27.16 1.15 10.50
CA ALA A 84 -28.32 0.95 9.65
C ALA A 84 -29.11 -0.29 10.07
N ALA A 85 -28.43 -1.41 10.35
CA ALA A 85 -29.05 -2.63 10.85
C ALA A 85 -29.75 -2.39 12.20
N ALA A 86 -29.10 -1.68 13.13
CA ALA A 86 -29.69 -1.33 14.42
C ALA A 86 -30.92 -0.43 14.29
N ALA A 87 -30.92 0.51 13.34
CA ALA A 87 -32.07 1.35 13.05
C ALA A 87 -33.27 0.54 12.53
N VAL A 88 -33.03 -0.39 11.61
CA VAL A 88 -34.08 -1.30 11.09
C VAL A 88 -34.67 -2.15 12.21
N VAL A 89 -33.82 -2.75 13.06
CA VAL A 89 -34.27 -3.57 14.21
C VAL A 89 -35.12 -2.75 15.19
N ARG A 90 -34.88 -1.44 15.34
CA ARG A 90 -35.67 -0.58 16.23
C ARG A 90 -37.04 -0.21 15.64
N THR A 91 -37.20 -0.26 14.33
CA THR A 91 -38.45 0.11 13.64
C THR A 91 -39.46 -1.02 13.50
N ILE A 92 -39.07 -2.26 13.83
CA ILE A 92 -39.90 -3.47 13.82
C ILE A 92 -40.30 -3.87 15.24
#